data_AF-A0A4Z2EC75-F1
#
_entry.id   AF-A0A4Z2EC75-F1
#
_cell.length_a   1.000
_cell.length_b   1.000
_cell.length_c   1.000
_cell.angle_alpha   90.00
_cell.angle_beta   90.00
_cell.angle_gamma   90.00
#
_symmetry.space_group_name_H-M   'P 1'
#
loop_
_entity.id
_entity.type
_entity.pdbx_description
1 polymer ?
#
loop_
_entity_poly.entity_id
_entity_poly.type
_entity_poly.pdbx_seq_one_letter_code
_entity_poly.pdbx_strand_id
1 'polypeptide(L)'
;MLNLFLGQQDFPVEELKDNLDRYVREELQGKVKLVRNQKREGLIRGRMIGASHATVCLACLLPGEVLVFLDSHCEVNQAWLQPLLAPIQKDRRSVVCPVIDIISADTLAYAASPVVRGGFNWGLHFKWDPVPPAELTGPEGVTGPIR
;
A
#
# COMPACT_ATOMS: atom_id res chain seq x y z
N MET A 1 -4.87 11.81 -11.08
CA MET A 1 -4.77 10.49 -11.75
C MET A 1 -3.92 9.61 -10.86
N LEU A 2 -4.41 8.45 -10.40
CA LEU A 2 -3.61 7.52 -9.61
C LEU A 2 -2.73 6.75 -10.59
N ASN A 3 -1.42 7.03 -10.57
CA ASN A 3 -0.47 6.29 -11.37
C ASN A 3 -0.03 5.07 -10.55
N LEU A 4 -0.44 3.87 -10.97
CA LEU A 4 -0.02 2.64 -10.31
C LEU A 4 1.34 2.22 -10.85
N PHE A 5 2.32 2.06 -9.96
CA PHE A 5 3.65 1.59 -10.30
C PHE A 5 3.82 0.14 -9.88
N LEU A 6 4.05 -0.74 -10.85
CA LEU A 6 4.36 -2.14 -10.59
C LEU A 6 5.88 -2.30 -10.65
N GLY A 7 6.51 -2.49 -9.49
CA GLY A 7 7.95 -2.74 -9.39
C GLY A 7 8.25 -4.22 -9.62
N GLN A 8 8.58 -4.59 -10.86
CA GLN A 8 8.91 -5.95 -11.18
C GLN A 8 10.39 -6.25 -10.94
N GLN A 9 10.65 -7.26 -10.11
CA GLN A 9 11.96 -7.85 -9.94
C GLN A 9 12.23 -8.89 -11.04
N ASP A 10 13.48 -9.29 -11.19
CA ASP A 10 13.84 -10.42 -12.05
C ASP A 10 13.13 -11.69 -11.53
N PHE A 11 12.10 -12.14 -12.26
CA PHE A 11 11.29 -13.31 -11.96
C PHE A 11 11.33 -14.27 -13.15
N PRO A 12 11.46 -15.59 -12.91
CA PRO A 12 11.51 -16.58 -13.98
C PRO A 12 10.14 -16.88 -14.63
N VAL A 13 9.06 -16.24 -14.17
CA VAL A 13 7.68 -16.50 -14.61
C VAL A 13 7.39 -15.75 -15.91
N GLU A 14 7.11 -16.48 -17.00
CA GLU A 14 6.94 -15.92 -18.35
C GLU A 14 5.69 -15.03 -18.48
N GLU A 15 4.62 -15.35 -17.76
CA GLU A 15 3.40 -14.55 -17.72
C GLU A 15 3.65 -13.12 -17.23
N LEU A 16 4.67 -12.95 -16.38
CA LEU A 16 5.08 -11.65 -15.87
C LEU A 16 6.06 -10.94 -16.79
N LYS A 17 6.42 -11.46 -17.96
CA LYS A 17 7.28 -10.77 -18.93
C LYS A 17 6.41 -10.04 -19.96
N ASP A 18 6.61 -10.33 -21.24
CA ASP A 18 5.96 -9.62 -22.35
C ASP A 18 4.44 -9.67 -22.30
N ASN A 19 3.86 -10.73 -21.72
CA ASN A 19 2.42 -10.86 -21.52
C ASN A 19 1.85 -9.75 -20.62
N LEU A 20 2.54 -9.43 -19.52
CA LEU A 20 2.15 -8.35 -18.62
C LEU A 20 2.35 -6.98 -19.27
N ASP A 21 3.46 -6.76 -19.99
CA ASP A 21 3.70 -5.51 -20.71
C ASP A 21 2.60 -5.21 -21.73
N ARG A 22 2.17 -6.25 -22.47
CA ARG A 22 1.08 -6.17 -23.43
C ARG A 22 -0.24 -5.83 -22.73
N TYR A 23 -0.59 -6.56 -21.67
CA TYR A 23 -1.83 -6.34 -20.92
C TYR A 23 -1.90 -4.92 -20.34
N VAL A 24 -0.83 -4.44 -19.71
CA VAL A 24 -0.77 -3.07 -19.14
C VAL A 24 -0.95 -2.01 -20.23
N ARG A 25 -0.37 -2.23 -21.42
CA ARG A 25 -0.45 -1.30 -22.54
C ARG A 25 -1.83 -1.26 -23.19
N GLU A 26 -2.42 -2.42 -23.42
CA GLU A 26 -3.66 -2.56 -24.18
C GLU A 26 -4.89 -2.29 -23.29
N GLU A 27 -4.90 -2.81 -22.06
CA GLU A 27 -6.10 -2.81 -21.21
C GLU A 27 -6.13 -1.69 -20.17
N LEU A 28 -4.96 -1.24 -19.67
CA LEU A 28 -4.89 -0.30 -18.54
C LEU A 28 -4.71 1.17 -18.94
N GLN A 29 -4.79 1.47 -20.24
CA GLN A 29 -4.97 2.81 -20.83
C GLN A 29 -4.05 3.91 -20.24
N GLY A 30 -2.80 3.58 -19.94
CA GLY A 30 -1.80 4.52 -19.41
C GLY A 30 -2.00 4.97 -17.96
N LYS A 31 -2.97 4.40 -17.22
CA LYS A 31 -3.13 4.63 -15.76
C LYS A 31 -2.10 3.86 -14.93
N VAL A 32 -1.55 2.80 -15.49
CA VAL A 32 -0.57 1.93 -14.85
C VAL A 32 0.75 2.03 -15.60
N LYS A 33 1.84 2.19 -14.86
CA LYS A 33 3.21 2.20 -15.38
C LYS A 33 3.97 1.02 -14.77
N LEU A 34 4.43 0.12 -15.63
CA LEU A 34 5.28 -0.98 -15.24
C LEU A 34 6.74 -0.50 -15.17
N VAL A 35 7.42 -0.79 -14.06
CA VAL A 35 8.84 -0.47 -13.85
C VAL A 35 9.60 -1.78 -13.66
N ARG A 36 10.53 -2.06 -14.58
CA ARG A 36 11.33 -3.28 -14.61
C ARG A 36 12.70 -3.03 -13.99
N ASN A 37 13.08 -3.82 -12.99
CA ASN A 37 14.45 -3.80 -12.47
C ASN A 37 15.33 -4.76 -13.28
N GLN A 38 16.58 -4.35 -13.56
CA GLN A 38 17.55 -5.18 -14.28
C GLN A 38 18.07 -6.37 -13.46
N LYS A 39 17.94 -6.30 -12.14
CA LYS A 39 18.34 -7.35 -11.20
C LYS A 39 17.38 -7.38 -10.02
N ARG A 40 17.44 -8.47 -9.24
CA ARG A 40 16.67 -8.59 -8.00
C ARG A 40 17.23 -7.67 -6.91
N GLU A 41 16.50 -6.59 -6.62
CA GLU A 41 16.87 -5.59 -5.61
C GLU A 41 16.26 -5.89 -4.22
N GLY A 42 15.21 -6.71 -4.17
CA GLY A 42 14.45 -7.01 -2.96
C GLY A 42 13.40 -5.95 -2.61
N LEU A 43 12.58 -6.21 -1.59
CA LEU A 43 11.38 -5.41 -1.29
C LEU A 43 11.69 -3.94 -0.99
N ILE A 44 12.67 -3.68 -0.11
CA ILE A 44 12.99 -2.32 0.35
C ILE A 44 13.47 -1.46 -0.82
N ARG A 45 14.50 -1.90 -1.55
CA ARG A 45 15.03 -1.17 -2.71
C ARG A 45 14.02 -1.10 -3.84
N GLY A 46 13.23 -2.14 -4.05
CA GLY A 46 12.11 -2.13 -4.99
C GLY A 46 11.10 -1.02 -4.71
N ARG A 47 10.70 -0.84 -3.44
CA ARG A 47 9.82 0.27 -3.02
C ARG A 47 10.47 1.63 -3.26
N MET A 48 11.77 1.78 -2.98
CA MET A 48 12.50 3.02 -3.23
C MET A 48 12.61 3.37 -4.72
N ILE A 49 12.84 2.37 -5.59
CA ILE A 49 12.85 2.56 -7.04
C ILE A 49 11.44 2.94 -7.53
N GLY A 50 10.40 2.25 -7.06
CA GLY A 50 9.02 2.61 -7.40
C GLY A 50 8.70 4.06 -6.99
N ALA A 51 9.11 4.46 -5.78
CA ALA A 51 8.91 5.81 -5.28
C ALA A 51 9.63 6.88 -6.12
N SER A 52 10.87 6.63 -6.58
CA SER A 52 11.61 7.57 -7.44
C SER A 52 11.00 7.72 -8.83
N HIS A 53 10.36 6.66 -9.35
CA HIS A 53 9.63 6.72 -10.62
C HIS A 53 8.23 7.35 -10.49
N ALA A 54 7.63 7.28 -9.31
CA ALA A 54 6.37 7.97 -9.02
C ALA A 54 6.50 9.50 -9.09
N THR A 55 7.72 10.02 -8.91
CA THR A 55 8.04 11.46 -8.82
C THR A 55 8.26 12.16 -10.16
N VAL A 56 7.76 11.65 -11.30
CA VAL A 56 7.75 12.45 -12.55
C VAL A 56 6.63 13.50 -12.50
N CYS A 57 6.82 14.45 -11.59
CA CYS A 57 6.42 15.85 -11.62
C CYS A 57 7.45 16.67 -10.81
N LEU A 58 8.74 16.37 -11.01
CA LEU A 58 9.88 17.03 -10.36
C LEU A 58 10.08 18.52 -10.77
N ALA A 59 9.10 19.13 -11.43
CA ALA A 59 9.19 20.50 -11.96
C ALA A 59 8.08 21.45 -11.51
N CYS A 60 7.10 21.03 -10.71
CA CYS A 60 6.07 21.96 -10.23
C CYS A 60 5.79 21.75 -8.74
N LEU A 61 6.12 22.79 -7.98
CA LEU A 61 5.78 23.04 -6.59
C LEU A 61 4.26 22.97 -6.34
N LEU A 62 3.66 21.78 -6.33
CA LEU A 62 2.30 21.57 -5.86
C LEU A 62 2.27 20.72 -4.59
N PRO A 63 1.60 21.16 -3.52
CA PRO A 63 1.33 20.33 -2.35
C PRO A 63 0.33 19.23 -2.72
N GLY A 64 0.72 17.94 -2.72
CA GLY A 64 -0.29 16.88 -2.94
C GLY A 64 0.14 15.49 -3.42
N GLU A 65 1.42 15.10 -3.38
CA GLU A 65 1.82 13.76 -3.81
C GLU A 65 1.91 12.80 -2.61
N VAL A 66 0.90 11.94 -2.44
CA VAL A 66 0.90 10.85 -1.45
C VAL A 66 1.29 9.56 -2.15
N LEU A 67 2.30 8.87 -1.61
CA LEU A 67 2.66 7.52 -2.05
C LEU A 67 1.83 6.50 -1.26
N VAL A 68 1.15 5.61 -1.98
CA VAL A 68 0.42 4.49 -1.40
C VAL A 68 1.09 3.20 -1.83
N PHE A 69 1.55 2.41 -0.86
CA PHE A 69 2.16 1.11 -1.11
C PHE A 69 1.12 0.03 -0.87
N LEU A 70 0.93 -0.83 -1.87
CA LEU A 70 0.09 -2.02 -1.80
C LEU A 70 0.93 -3.23 -2.18
N ASP A 71 0.66 -4.37 -1.55
CA ASP A 71 1.25 -5.63 -1.99
C ASP A 71 0.51 -6.17 -3.22
N SER A 72 1.18 -7.00 -4.01
CA SER A 72 0.66 -7.49 -5.30
C SER A 72 -0.55 -8.43 -5.19
N HIS A 73 -0.92 -8.82 -3.97
CA HIS A 73 -1.99 -9.76 -3.66
C HIS A 73 -3.04 -9.15 -2.72
N CYS A 74 -3.20 -7.83 -2.77
CA CYS A 74 -4.23 -7.11 -2.00
C CYS A 74 -5.47 -6.83 -2.84
N GLU A 75 -6.63 -6.86 -2.19
CA GLU A 75 -7.88 -6.30 -2.70
C GLU A 75 -8.29 -5.12 -1.83
N VAL A 76 -8.73 -4.03 -2.47
CA VAL A 76 -9.10 -2.80 -1.76
C VAL A 76 -10.61 -2.71 -1.58
N ASN A 77 -11.05 -2.27 -0.41
CA ASN A 77 -12.47 -2.12 -0.11
C ASN A 77 -13.05 -0.83 -0.73
N GLN A 78 -14.37 -0.69 -0.72
CA GLN A 78 -15.04 0.53 -1.19
C GLN A 78 -14.62 1.72 -0.34
N ALA A 79 -14.35 2.85 -1.00
CA ALA A 79 -13.94 4.10 -0.35
C ALA A 79 -12.74 3.97 0.62
N TRP A 80 -11.83 3.02 0.36
CA TRP A 80 -10.66 2.77 1.22
C TRP A 80 -9.65 3.93 1.27
N LEU A 81 -9.58 4.75 0.21
CA LEU A 81 -8.51 5.73 0.04
C LEU A 81 -8.79 7.05 0.77
N GLN A 82 -10.02 7.57 0.70
CA GLN A 82 -10.38 8.88 1.27
C GLN A 82 -10.14 8.96 2.79
N PRO A 83 -10.47 7.93 3.60
CA PRO A 83 -10.17 7.92 5.04
C PRO A 83 -8.68 7.96 5.34
N LEU A 84 -7.83 7.41 4.46
CA LEU A 84 -6.37 7.44 4.61
C LEU A 84 -5.79 8.80 4.23
N LEU A 85 -6.36 9.46 3.22
CA LEU A 85 -5.87 10.77 2.77
C LEU A 85 -6.27 11.90 3.72
N ALA A 86 -7.41 11.81 4.40
CA ALA A 86 -7.91 12.88 5.27
C ALA A 86 -6.94 13.26 6.43
N PRO A 87 -6.36 12.31 7.18
CA PRO A 87 -5.34 12.63 8.18
C PRO A 87 -4.08 13.25 7.59
N ILE A 88 -3.62 12.78 6.42
CA ILE A 88 -2.42 13.32 5.74
C ILE A 88 -2.67 14.75 5.24
N GLN A 89 -3.88 15.03 4.77
CA GLN A 89 -4.28 16.38 4.37
C GLN A 89 -4.24 17.34 5.56
N LYS A 90 -4.67 16.89 6.74
CA LYS A 90 -4.63 17.67 7.99
C LYS A 90 -3.21 17.88 8.50
N ASP A 91 -2.37 16.84 8.42
CA ASP A 91 -0.96 16.90 8.78
C ASP A 91 -0.09 16.08 7.81
N ARG A 92 0.72 16.78 7.01
CA ARG A 92 1.62 16.19 6.01
C ARG A 92 2.75 15.34 6.60
N ARG A 93 2.96 15.38 7.92
CA ARG A 93 3.93 14.51 8.62
C ARG A 93 3.32 13.19 9.07
N SER A 94 2.00 13.03 8.98
CA SER A 94 1.31 11.81 9.36
C SER A 94 1.54 10.70 8.35
N VAL A 95 1.91 9.51 8.84
CA VAL A 95 1.94 8.27 8.08
C VAL A 95 0.79 7.41 8.58
N VAL A 96 -0.04 6.94 7.67
CA VAL A 96 -1.25 6.17 7.98
C VAL A 96 -1.13 4.75 7.45
N CYS A 97 -1.74 3.81 8.15
CA CYS A 97 -1.87 2.42 7.73
C CYS A 97 -3.36 2.04 7.78
N PRO A 98 -3.92 1.40 6.73
CA PRO A 98 -5.27 0.87 6.81
C PRO A 98 -5.34 -0.30 7.80
N VAL A 99 -6.56 -0.64 8.23
CA VAL A 99 -6.82 -1.97 8.80
C VAL A 99 -6.62 -2.99 7.69
N ILE A 100 -5.82 -4.02 7.95
CA ILE A 100 -5.51 -5.07 7.00
C ILE A 100 -6.39 -6.27 7.33
N ASP A 101 -7.40 -6.49 6.50
CA ASP A 101 -8.27 -7.65 6.58
C ASP A 101 -7.60 -8.92 6.03
N ILE A 102 -8.19 -10.06 6.34
CA ILE A 102 -7.65 -11.37 5.98
C ILE A 102 -8.37 -11.89 4.75
N ILE A 103 -7.60 -12.27 3.73
CA ILE A 103 -8.07 -13.06 2.60
C ILE A 103 -7.40 -14.44 2.71
N SER A 104 -8.22 -15.49 2.82
CA SER A 104 -7.73 -16.87 2.91
C SER A 104 -6.95 -17.25 1.65
N ALA A 105 -5.72 -17.74 1.80
CA ALA A 105 -4.90 -18.16 0.67
C ALA A 105 -5.46 -19.38 -0.08
N ASP A 106 -6.24 -20.23 0.60
CA ASP A 106 -6.77 -21.48 0.03
C ASP A 106 -8.15 -21.28 -0.60
N THR A 107 -9.00 -20.47 0.04
CA THR A 107 -10.41 -20.33 -0.35
C THR A 107 -10.76 -18.96 -0.92
N LEU A 108 -9.84 -17.99 -0.85
CA LEU A 108 -10.07 -16.57 -1.14
C LEU A 108 -11.22 -15.95 -0.33
N ALA A 109 -11.65 -16.61 0.75
CA ALA A 109 -12.68 -16.08 1.63
C ALA A 109 -12.15 -14.86 2.39
N TYR A 110 -12.93 -13.78 2.37
CA TYR A 110 -12.67 -12.55 3.11
C TYR A 110 -13.14 -12.67 4.55
N ALA A 111 -12.32 -12.21 5.50
CA ALA A 111 -12.64 -12.11 6.90
C ALA A 111 -12.11 -10.78 7.47
N ALA A 112 -12.98 -10.06 8.18
CA ALA A 112 -12.61 -8.80 8.82
C ALA A 112 -11.60 -9.04 9.94
N SER A 113 -10.57 -8.20 10.00
CA SER A 113 -9.55 -8.25 11.05
C SER A 113 -10.02 -7.47 12.28
N PRO A 114 -9.70 -7.93 13.51
CA PRO A 114 -9.93 -7.12 14.70
C PRO A 114 -9.09 -5.84 14.66
N VAL A 115 -9.56 -4.80 15.37
CA VAL A 115 -8.81 -3.55 15.51
C VAL A 115 -7.59 -3.81 16.41
N VAL A 116 -6.42 -3.76 15.81
CA VAL A 116 -5.12 -4.03 16.44
C VAL A 116 -4.13 -2.91 16.14
N ARG A 117 -3.13 -2.77 17.00
CA ARG A 117 -1.98 -1.87 16.78
C ARG A 117 -0.73 -2.67 16.48
N GLY A 118 0.12 -2.11 15.62
CA GLY A 118 1.44 -2.67 15.33
C GLY A 118 2.40 -2.44 16.50
N GLY A 119 3.16 -3.48 16.86
CA GLY A 119 4.22 -3.42 17.86
C GLY A 119 5.39 -4.32 17.47
N PHE A 120 6.36 -4.46 18.36
CA PHE A 120 7.47 -5.40 18.19
C PHE A 120 7.85 -6.06 19.51
N ASN A 121 8.45 -7.25 19.44
CA ASN A 121 9.05 -7.91 20.60
C ASN A 121 10.56 -7.55 20.72
N TRP A 122 11.23 -7.95 21.80
CA TRP A 122 12.66 -7.65 22.00
C TRP A 122 13.61 -8.28 20.95
N GLY A 123 13.14 -9.26 20.18
CA GLY A 123 13.83 -9.78 18.99
C GLY A 123 13.60 -8.95 17.72
N LEU A 124 12.90 -7.81 17.82
CA LEU A 124 12.51 -6.93 16.72
C LEU A 124 11.58 -7.58 15.69
N HIS A 125 10.85 -8.63 16.08
CA HIS A 125 9.79 -9.19 15.25
C HIS A 125 8.52 -8.37 15.41
N PHE A 126 7.91 -8.01 14.28
CA PHE A 126 6.63 -7.35 14.25
C PHE A 126 5.54 -8.23 14.89
N LYS A 127 4.64 -7.61 15.64
CA LYS A 127 3.48 -8.26 16.27
C LYS A 127 2.26 -7.34 16.22
N TRP A 128 1.09 -7.95 16.31
CA TRP A 128 -0.17 -7.25 16.50
C TRP A 128 -0.56 -7.30 17.97
N ASP A 129 -0.74 -6.13 18.58
CA ASP A 129 -1.24 -5.99 19.94
C ASP A 129 -2.71 -5.55 19.92
N PRO A 130 -3.57 -6.07 20.81
CA PRO A 130 -4.95 -5.61 20.90
C PRO A 130 -4.98 -4.16 21.40
N VAL A 131 -5.95 -3.40 20.89
CA VAL A 131 -6.15 -2.00 21.27
C VAL A 131 -7.03 -1.98 22.53
N PRO A 132 -6.63 -1.28 23.61
CA PRO A 132 -7.42 -1.21 24.83
C PRO A 132 -8.83 -0.65 24.57
N PRO A 133 -9.89 -1.21 25.17
CA PRO A 133 -11.26 -0.74 24.94
C PRO A 133 -11.48 0.76 25.21
N ALA A 134 -10.73 1.33 26.16
CA ALA A 134 -10.80 2.76 26.50
C ALA A 134 -10.40 3.69 25.34
N GLU A 135 -9.54 3.23 24.43
CA GLU A 135 -9.15 4.00 23.25
C GLU A 135 -10.20 3.91 22.13
N LEU A 136 -11.03 2.86 22.15
CA LEU A 136 -12.08 2.62 21.15
C LEU A 136 -13.42 3.27 21.52
N THR A 137 -13.64 3.62 22.78
CA THR A 137 -14.88 4.24 23.28
C THR A 137 -14.83 5.77 23.35
N GLY A 138 -13.75 6.39 22.87
CA GLY A 138 -13.61 7.85 22.80
C GLY A 138 -14.60 8.52 21.83
N PRO A 139 -14.66 9.86 21.79
CA PRO A 139 -15.58 10.61 20.94
C PRO A 139 -15.40 10.36 19.43
N GLU A 140 -14.20 9.95 18.99
CA GLU A 140 -13.93 9.56 17.60
C GLU A 140 -14.14 8.05 17.35
N GLY A 141 -14.45 7.27 18.40
CA GLY A 141 -14.74 5.84 18.34
C GLY A 141 -13.66 4.99 17.66
N VAL A 142 -14.08 3.88 17.06
CA VAL A 142 -13.24 2.96 16.27
C VAL A 142 -12.66 3.58 14.99
N THR A 143 -13.14 4.77 14.61
CA THR A 143 -12.70 5.49 13.40
C THR A 143 -11.59 6.49 13.67
N GLY A 144 -11.26 6.74 14.94
CA GLY A 144 -10.15 7.61 15.33
C GLY A 144 -8.78 6.98 15.07
N PRO A 145 -7.73 7.80 14.88
CA PRO A 145 -6.37 7.30 14.76
C PRO A 145 -5.91 6.70 16.09
N ILE A 146 -5.42 5.45 16.02
CA ILE A 146 -4.82 4.74 17.14
C ILE A 146 -3.35 5.21 17.24
N ARG A 147 -2.97 5.76 18.38
CA ARG A 147 -1.65 6.39 18.61
C ARG A 147 -0.83 5.64 19.63
#